data_AF-A0A1I4XCH8-F1
#
_entry.id   AF-A0A1I4XCH8-F1
#
_cell.length_a   1.000
_cell.length_b   1.000
_cell.length_c   1.000
_cell.angle_alpha   90.00
_cell.angle_beta   90.00
_cell.angle_gamma   90.00
#
_symmetry.space_group_name_H-M   'P 1'
#
loop_
_entity.id
_entity.type
_entity.pdbx_description
1 polymer ?
#
loop_
_entity_poly.entity_id
_entity_poly.type
_entity_poly.pdbx_seq_one_letter_code
_entity_poly.pdbx_strand_id
1 'polypeptide(L)'
;MEEVLVNEREEKFLSYWEQRFRTIFGDNTSWTTLFMTVNKATFPETLNIETFCKKFMQDFNMKLTYKYDESDNEYDLTITR
;
A
#
# COMPACT_ATOMS: atom_id res chain seq x y z
N MET A 1 1.22 -1.68 -27.18
CA MET A 1 2.05 -2.72 -26.51
C MET A 1 2.55 -2.24 -25.15
N GLU A 2 2.69 -0.92 -24.92
CA GLU A 2 3.00 -0.35 -23.59
C GLU A 2 1.89 -0.57 -22.54
N GLU A 3 0.60 -0.48 -22.91
CA GLU A 3 -0.52 -0.70 -21.96
C GLU A 3 -0.48 -2.07 -21.26
N VAL A 4 -0.03 -3.12 -21.95
CA VAL A 4 0.05 -4.48 -21.38
C VAL A 4 1.15 -4.55 -20.32
N LEU A 5 2.31 -3.93 -20.57
CA LEU A 5 3.45 -3.92 -19.66
C LEU A 5 3.21 -3.05 -18.41
N VAL A 6 2.45 -1.96 -18.56
CA VAL A 6 2.04 -1.08 -17.47
C VAL A 6 1.14 -1.85 -16.48
N ASN A 7 0.18 -2.59 -17.00
CA ASN A 7 -0.76 -3.36 -16.18
C ASN A 7 -0.06 -4.48 -15.39
N GLU A 8 0.90 -5.19 -16.01
CA GLU A 8 1.68 -6.22 -15.32
C GLU A 8 2.52 -5.69 -14.14
N ARG A 9 3.08 -4.47 -14.26
CA ARG A 9 3.87 -3.87 -13.17
C ARG A 9 2.99 -3.48 -12.00
N GLU A 10 1.83 -2.90 -12.29
CA GLU A 10 0.85 -2.53 -11.28
C GLU A 10 0.30 -3.77 -10.56
N GLU A 11 -0.07 -4.82 -11.29
CA GLU A 11 -0.54 -6.09 -10.71
C GLU A 11 0.51 -6.74 -9.81
N LYS A 12 1.78 -6.77 -10.24
CA LYS A 12 2.88 -7.31 -9.41
C LYS A 12 3.09 -6.49 -8.15
N PHE A 13 3.03 -5.16 -8.24
CA PHE A 13 3.15 -4.27 -7.09
C PHE A 13 2.00 -4.49 -6.08
N LEU A 14 0.76 -4.55 -6.56
CA LEU A 14 -0.41 -4.80 -5.72
C LEU A 14 -0.35 -6.19 -5.08
N SER A 15 0.03 -7.22 -5.84
CA SER A 15 0.17 -8.59 -5.33
C SER A 15 1.25 -8.70 -4.24
N TYR A 16 2.38 -8.02 -4.42
CA TYR A 16 3.43 -7.94 -3.41
C TYR A 16 2.91 -7.33 -2.10
N TRP A 17 2.21 -6.21 -2.20
CA TRP A 17 1.65 -5.53 -1.03
C TRP A 17 0.55 -6.33 -0.35
N GLU A 18 -0.29 -7.02 -1.12
CA GLU A 18 -1.30 -7.92 -0.58
C GLU A 18 -0.66 -9.02 0.27
N GLN A 19 0.39 -9.68 -0.24
CA GLN A 19 1.12 -10.70 0.51
C GLN A 19 1.76 -10.11 1.77
N ARG A 20 2.41 -8.96 1.65
CA ARG A 20 3.03 -8.26 2.78
C ARG A 20 2.03 -7.92 3.87
N PHE A 21 0.86 -7.40 3.49
CA PHE A 21 -0.23 -7.12 4.41
C PHE A 21 -0.77 -8.39 5.08
N ARG A 22 -1.00 -9.46 4.31
CA ARG A 22 -1.40 -10.77 4.88
C ARG A 22 -0.42 -11.28 5.92
N THR A 23 0.89 -11.17 5.67
CA THR A 23 1.92 -11.54 6.64
C THR A 23 1.86 -10.66 7.89
N ILE A 24 1.85 -9.33 7.74
CA ILE A 24 1.80 -8.39 8.88
C ILE A 24 0.56 -8.64 9.76
N PHE A 25 -0.59 -8.90 9.13
CA PHE A 25 -1.84 -9.09 9.84
C PHE A 25 -1.96 -10.49 10.43
N GLY A 26 -1.39 -11.51 9.77
CA GLY A 26 -1.35 -12.88 10.26
C GLY A 26 -0.39 -13.09 11.43
N ASP A 27 0.79 -12.47 11.39
CA ASP A 27 1.84 -12.66 12.39
C ASP A 27 1.61 -11.88 13.68
N ASN A 28 0.63 -10.95 13.70
CA ASN A 28 0.42 -10.07 14.83
C ASN A 28 -1.08 -9.75 15.02
N THR A 29 -1.72 -10.37 16.01
CA THR A 29 -3.17 -10.21 16.27
C THR A 29 -3.50 -9.14 17.32
N SER A 30 -2.49 -8.62 18.03
CA SER A 30 -2.68 -7.71 19.17
C SER A 30 -2.56 -6.22 18.86
N TRP A 31 -2.20 -5.83 17.63
CA TRP A 31 -2.10 -4.41 17.27
C TRP A 31 -3.47 -3.84 16.90
N THR A 32 -3.75 -2.64 17.39
CA THR A 32 -4.90 -1.80 16.98
C THR A 32 -4.49 -0.85 15.86
N THR A 33 -3.27 -0.30 15.93
CA THR A 33 -2.72 0.66 14.96
C THR A 33 -1.30 0.26 14.55
N LEU A 34 -1.02 0.29 13.25
CA LEU A 34 0.30 0.07 12.66
C LEU A 34 0.75 1.34 11.93
N PHE A 35 2.00 1.73 12.12
CA PHE A 35 2.65 2.80 11.36
C PHE A 35 3.72 2.19 10.46
N MET A 36 3.78 2.66 9.21
CA MET A 36 4.79 2.23 8.26
C MET A 36 5.04 3.31 7.22
N THR A 37 6.25 3.33 6.67
CA THR A 37 6.63 4.32 5.65
C THR A 37 6.92 3.61 4.33
N VAL A 38 6.46 4.20 3.23
CA VAL A 38 6.64 3.67 1.87
C VAL A 38 7.16 4.76 0.96
N ASN A 39 8.32 4.50 0.36
CA ASN A 39 8.94 5.46 -0.55
C ASN A 39 8.08 5.64 -1.82
N LYS A 40 7.77 6.89 -2.19
CA LYS A 40 6.94 7.22 -3.37
C LYS A 40 7.55 6.67 -4.67
N ALA A 41 8.87 6.64 -4.78
CA ALA A 41 9.55 6.15 -5.99
C ALA A 41 9.32 4.66 -6.26
N THR A 42 8.80 3.91 -5.28
CA THR A 42 8.44 2.49 -5.46
C THR A 42 7.08 2.30 -6.11
N PHE A 43 6.24 3.33 -6.16
CA PHE A 43 4.92 3.24 -6.78
C PHE A 43 5.02 3.26 -8.30
N PRO A 44 4.27 2.38 -9.00
CA PRO A 44 4.06 2.51 -10.43
C PRO A 44 3.49 3.89 -10.77
N GLU A 45 3.92 4.49 -11.89
CA GLU A 45 3.44 5.81 -12.32
C GLU A 45 1.92 5.87 -12.52
N THR A 46 1.30 4.73 -12.82
CA THR A 46 -0.15 4.60 -13.02
C THR A 46 -0.94 4.43 -11.74
N LEU A 47 -0.28 4.09 -10.63
CA LEU A 47 -0.93 3.80 -9.36
C LEU A 47 -0.71 4.94 -8.38
N ASN A 48 -1.76 5.69 -8.09
CA ASN A 48 -1.71 6.70 -7.05
C ASN A 48 -1.93 6.07 -5.64
N ILE A 49 -1.44 6.76 -4.62
CA ILE A 49 -1.53 6.30 -3.22
C ILE A 49 -2.99 6.18 -2.74
N GLU A 50 -3.92 7.02 -3.23
CA GLU A 50 -5.33 6.94 -2.83
C GLU A 50 -5.99 5.63 -3.28
N THR A 51 -5.76 5.22 -4.52
CA THR A 51 -6.26 3.98 -5.11
C THR A 51 -5.68 2.78 -4.38
N PHE A 52 -4.36 2.82 -4.12
CA PHE A 52 -3.69 1.83 -3.29
C PHE A 52 -4.37 1.69 -1.92
N CYS A 53 -4.59 2.80 -1.22
CA CYS A 53 -5.21 2.77 0.10
C CYS A 53 -6.65 2.25 0.05
N LYS A 54 -7.48 2.75 -0.89
CA LYS A 54 -8.88 2.33 -1.04
C LYS A 54 -9.00 0.83 -1.31
N LYS A 55 -8.15 0.28 -2.18
CA LYS A 55 -8.13 -1.16 -2.49
C LYS A 55 -7.92 -1.98 -1.22
N PHE A 56 -6.86 -1.69 -0.46
CA PHE A 56 -6.53 -2.50 0.72
C PHE A 56 -7.44 -2.26 1.92
N MET A 57 -8.06 -1.08 2.04
CA MET A 57 -9.14 -0.86 3.00
C MET A 57 -10.32 -1.79 2.75
N GLN A 58 -10.70 -1.98 1.48
CA GLN A 58 -11.79 -2.87 1.08
C GLN A 58 -11.42 -4.34 1.24
N ASP A 59 -10.24 -4.73 0.74
CA ASP A 59 -9.80 -6.14 0.73
C ASP A 59 -9.64 -6.72 2.14
N PHE A 60 -9.20 -5.90 3.10
CA PHE A 60 -8.91 -6.35 4.46
C PHE A 60 -9.88 -5.83 5.53
N ASN A 61 -10.89 -5.02 5.16
CA ASN A 61 -11.82 -4.38 6.08
C ASN A 61 -11.11 -3.63 7.23
N MET A 62 -10.21 -2.71 6.86
CA MET A 62 -9.48 -1.86 7.82
C MET A 62 -9.47 -0.41 7.37
N LYS A 63 -9.08 0.48 8.27
CA LYS A 63 -8.84 1.89 7.96
C LYS A 63 -7.39 2.10 7.58
N LEU A 64 -7.13 2.64 6.39
CA LEU A 64 -5.80 3.02 5.92
C LEU A 64 -5.79 4.52 5.64
N THR A 65 -4.87 5.26 6.26
CA THR A 65 -4.64 6.68 5.99
C THR A 65 -3.19 6.90 5.67
N TYR A 66 -2.88 7.94 4.89
CA TYR A 66 -1.51 8.29 4.54
C TYR A 66 -1.24 9.78 4.75
N LYS A 67 0.03 10.11 5.00
CA LYS A 67 0.58 11.47 4.92
C LYS A 67 1.77 11.42 3.98
N TYR A 68 1.87 12.39 3.08
CA TYR A 68 3.03 12.52 2.21
C TYR A 68 4.07 13.43 2.88
N ASP A 69 5.31 12.96 2.98
CA ASP A 69 6.46 13.77 3.33
C ASP A 69 7.21 14.17 2.05
N GLU A 70 7.16 15.47 1.74
CA GLU A 70 7.83 16.03 0.57
C GLU A 70 9.36 16.06 0.70
N SER A 71 9.89 16.10 1.93
CA SER A 71 11.32 16.20 2.19
C SER A 71 12.02 14.90 1.84
N ASP A 72 11.43 13.79 2.25
CA ASP A 72 11.99 12.45 2.08
C ASP A 72 11.36 11.69 0.90
N ASN A 73 10.34 12.27 0.25
CA ASN A 73 9.60 11.67 -0.86
C ASN A 73 8.93 10.32 -0.46
N GLU A 74 8.30 10.29 0.72
CA GLU A 74 7.73 9.08 1.32
C GLU A 74 6.27 9.25 1.73
N TYR A 75 5.55 8.14 1.80
CA TYR A 75 4.21 8.06 2.34
C TYR A 75 4.25 7.38 3.71
N ASP A 76 3.90 8.12 4.75
CA ASP A 76 3.64 7.58 6.07
C ASP A 76 2.22 7.02 6.12
N LEU A 77 2.10 5.71 6.18
CA LEU A 77 0.83 4.99 6.28
C LEU A 77 0.51 4.69 7.74
N THR A 78 -0.74 4.93 8.11
CA THR A 78 -1.34 4.49 9.36
C THR A 78 -2.46 3.51 9.04
N ILE A 79 -2.37 2.31 9.61
CA ILE A 79 -3.36 1.23 9.44
C ILE A 79 -4.03 1.01 10.78
N THR A 80 -5.36 0.97 10.81
CA THR A 80 -6.13 0.70 12.01
C THR A 80 -7.13 -0.42 11.72
N ARG A 81 -7.10 -1.46 12.57
CA ARG A 81 -8.09 -2.55 12.55
C ARG A 81 -9.47 -2.07 12.98
#